data_AF-A0A8S9NND9-F1
#
_entry.id   AF-A0A8S9NND9-F1
#
_cell.length_a   1.000
_cell.length_b   1.000
_cell.length_c   1.000
_cell.angle_alpha   90.00
_cell.angle_beta   90.00
_cell.angle_gamma   90.00
#
_symmetry.space_group_name_H-M   'P 1'
#
loop_
_entity.id
_entity.type
_entity.pdbx_description
1 polymer ?
#
loop_
_entity_poly.entity_id
_entity_poly.type
_entity_poly.pdbx_seq_one_letter_code
_entity_poly.pdbx_strand_id
1 'polypeptide(L)'
;MALINKILNIFLPIVTFSLLVVFMPISILFSLFGFIRNSKESDKVSGKVVIITGSSSGIGEHLAYEYARRGAYLTLVARREDRLRLVANRCRRLGSPDVAVVRGDVSVIEDCKRFIEETISRFGRLDHLVNNAGIAEAKFFEDYLQISDVLPIMVN
;
A
#
# COMPACT_ATOMS: atom_id res chain seq x y z
N MET A 1 28.17 -40.30 -27.71
CA MET A 1 27.03 -39.35 -27.67
C MET A 1 25.75 -39.98 -27.08
N ALA A 2 25.21 -41.08 -27.63
CA ALA A 2 23.96 -41.68 -27.13
C ALA A 2 24.02 -42.21 -25.67
N LEU A 3 25.13 -42.83 -25.26
CA LEU A 3 25.31 -43.36 -23.90
C LEU A 3 25.38 -42.23 -22.85
N ILE A 4 26.11 -41.16 -23.16
CA ILE A 4 26.25 -39.99 -22.29
C ILE A 4 24.89 -39.32 -22.08
N ASN A 5 24.11 -39.14 -23.15
CA ASN A 5 22.77 -38.57 -23.05
C ASN A 5 21.81 -39.45 -22.23
N LYS A 6 21.92 -40.79 -22.35
CA LYS A 6 21.11 -41.72 -21.58
C LYS A 6 21.45 -41.69 -20.08
N ILE A 7 22.74 -41.60 -19.74
CA ILE A 7 23.22 -41.45 -18.36
C ILE A 7 22.76 -40.09 -17.81
N LEU A 8 22.96 -39.01 -18.56
CA LEU A 8 22.57 -37.66 -18.15
C LEU A 8 21.05 -37.55 -17.89
N ASN A 9 20.22 -38.15 -18.75
CA ASN A 9 18.77 -38.13 -18.58
C ASN A 9 18.26 -38.94 -17.37
N ILE A 10 19.05 -39.89 -16.87
CA ILE A 10 18.72 -40.64 -15.65
C ILE A 10 19.23 -39.90 -14.41
N PHE A 11 20.46 -39.39 -14.46
CA PHE A 11 21.09 -38.72 -13.32
C PHE A 11 20.52 -37.32 -13.07
N LEU A 12 20.27 -36.54 -14.12
CA LEU A 12 19.85 -35.16 -14.00
C LEU A 12 18.53 -35.01 -13.22
N PRO A 13 17.45 -35.78 -13.50
CA PRO A 13 16.22 -35.72 -12.72
C PRO A 13 16.41 -36.11 -11.26
N ILE A 14 17.25 -37.10 -10.96
CA ILE A 14 17.53 -37.56 -9.59
C ILE A 14 18.24 -36.46 -8.82
N VAL A 15 19.24 -35.82 -9.43
CA VAL A 15 19.97 -34.69 -8.84
C VAL A 15 19.04 -33.50 -8.64
N THR A 16 18.24 -33.12 -9.64
CA THR A 16 17.27 -32.01 -9.53
C THR A 16 16.23 -32.28 -8.45
N PHE A 17 15.69 -33.50 -8.37
CA PHE A 17 14.73 -33.88 -7.33
C PHE A 17 15.36 -33.83 -5.93
N SER A 18 16.59 -34.33 -5.80
CA SER A 18 17.33 -34.29 -4.53
C SER A 18 17.60 -32.86 -4.08
N LEU A 19 17.97 -31.97 -5.01
CA LEU A 19 18.15 -30.55 -4.73
C LEU A 19 16.83 -29.90 -4.29
N LEU A 20 15.71 -30.18 -4.97
CA LEU A 20 14.40 -29.65 -4.57
C LEU A 20 14.02 -30.09 -3.16
N VAL A 21 14.19 -31.37 -2.83
CA VAL A 21 13.86 -31.92 -1.51
C VAL A 21 14.70 -31.28 -0.39
N VAL A 22 15.93 -30.83 -0.68
CA VAL A 22 16.80 -30.19 0.32
C VAL A 22 16.59 -28.68 0.38
N PHE A 23 16.54 -27.99 -0.76
CA PHE A 23 16.48 -26.53 -0.82
C PHE A 23 15.07 -25.98 -0.56
N MET A 24 14.01 -26.69 -0.94
CA MET A 24 12.63 -26.28 -0.72
C MET A 24 12.24 -26.19 0.77
N PRO A 25 12.53 -27.17 1.64
CA PRO A 25 12.21 -27.03 3.07
C PRO A 25 13.04 -25.92 3.73
N ILE A 26 14.29 -25.68 3.29
CA ILE A 26 15.11 -24.58 3.80
C ILE A 26 14.51 -23.22 3.42
N SER A 27 14.06 -23.06 2.17
CA SER A 27 13.42 -21.82 1.73
C SER A 27 12.08 -21.60 2.42
N ILE A 28 11.28 -22.66 2.62
CA ILE A 28 10.04 -22.60 3.40
C ILE A 28 10.34 -22.21 4.84
N LEU A 29 11.37 -22.79 5.47
CA LEU A 29 11.77 -22.45 6.84
C LEU A 29 12.23 -21.00 6.95
N PHE A 30 12.97 -20.49 5.96
CA PHE A 30 13.38 -19.09 5.87
C PHE A 30 12.18 -18.16 5.68
N SER A 31 11.23 -18.52 4.82
CA SER A 31 9.98 -17.79 4.64
C SER A 31 9.11 -17.81 5.91
N LEU A 32 9.08 -18.93 6.63
CA LEU A 32 8.37 -19.07 7.91
C LEU A 32 9.02 -18.17 8.97
N PHE A 33 10.35 -18.14 9.03
CA PHE A 33 11.09 -17.27 9.94
C PHE A 33 10.86 -15.78 9.60
N GLY A 34 10.87 -15.44 8.30
CA GLY A 34 10.52 -14.11 7.81
C GLY A 34 9.09 -13.72 8.18
N PHE A 35 8.14 -14.65 8.07
CA PHE A 35 6.73 -14.45 8.46
C PHE A 35 6.58 -14.20 9.96
N ILE A 36 7.20 -15.02 10.81
CA ILE A 36 7.20 -14.87 12.27
C ILE A 36 7.89 -13.56 12.69
N ARG A 37 8.95 -13.15 12.00
CA ARG A 37 9.61 -11.87 12.27
C ARG A 37 8.73 -10.68 11.88
N ASN A 38 8.11 -10.73 10.70
CA ASN A 38 7.27 -9.66 10.19
C ASN A 38 5.95 -9.54 10.97
N SER A 39 5.45 -10.61 11.59
CA SER A 39 4.25 -10.55 12.42
C SER A 39 4.43 -9.70 13.69
N LYS A 40 5.67 -9.52 14.18
CA LYS A 40 5.97 -8.62 15.31
C LYS A 40 6.08 -7.14 14.92
N GLU A 41 6.19 -6.82 13.63
CA GLU A 41 6.23 -5.41 13.18
C GLU A 41 4.88 -4.70 13.24
N SER A 42 3.76 -5.41 13.45
CA SER A 42 2.43 -4.78 13.54
C SER A 42 2.36 -3.69 14.62
N ASP A 43 3.18 -3.79 15.67
CA ASP A 43 3.27 -2.80 16.75
C ASP A 43 3.98 -1.49 16.32
N LYS A 44 4.68 -1.46 15.17
CA LYS A 44 5.47 -0.29 14.75
C LYS A 44 4.64 0.95 14.45
N VAL A 45 3.35 0.79 14.14
CA VAL A 45 2.48 1.90 13.73
C VAL A 45 1.44 2.29 14.77
N SER A 46 1.37 1.56 15.89
CA SER A 46 0.47 1.92 16.98
C SER A 46 0.85 3.29 17.54
N GLY A 47 -0.15 4.14 17.71
CA GLY A 47 0.01 5.52 18.16
C GLY A 47 0.69 6.47 17.16
N LYS A 48 1.06 6.00 15.96
CA LYS A 48 1.60 6.87 14.90
C LYS A 48 0.50 7.71 14.27
N VAL A 49 0.85 8.92 13.82
CA VAL A 49 -0.05 9.81 13.08
C VAL A 49 0.22 9.68 11.59
N VAL A 50 -0.81 9.27 10.84
CA VAL A 50 -0.68 8.87 9.44
C VAL A 50 -1.68 9.66 8.59
N ILE A 51 -1.17 10.36 7.56
CA ILE A 51 -2.01 10.91 6.49
C ILE A 51 -2.07 9.88 5.36
N ILE A 52 -3.27 9.63 4.82
CA ILE A 52 -3.46 8.78 3.64
C ILE A 52 -4.29 9.55 2.61
N THR A 53 -3.66 9.90 1.49
CA THR A 53 -4.33 10.54 0.35
C THR A 53 -5.02 9.50 -0.53
N GLY A 54 -6.12 9.86 -1.19
CA GLY A 54 -6.91 8.93 -2.00
C GLY A 54 -7.60 7.84 -1.16
N SER A 55 -7.88 8.10 0.12
CA SER A 55 -8.40 7.11 1.07
C SER A 55 -9.93 6.91 1.02
N SER A 56 -10.62 7.51 0.05
CA SER A 56 -12.07 7.33 -0.14
C SER A 56 -12.49 6.04 -0.84
N SER A 57 -11.54 5.27 -1.39
CA SER A 57 -11.78 3.99 -2.06
C SER A 57 -10.49 3.21 -2.33
N GLY A 58 -10.62 1.93 -2.69
CA GLY A 58 -9.54 1.13 -3.27
C GLY A 58 -8.38 0.89 -2.29
N ILE A 59 -7.14 0.96 -2.78
CA ILE A 59 -5.95 0.68 -1.98
C ILE A 59 -5.85 1.63 -0.79
N GLY A 60 -6.09 2.93 -0.97
CA GLY A 60 -6.05 3.92 0.11
C GLY A 60 -7.06 3.66 1.22
N GLU A 61 -8.28 3.23 0.88
CA GLU A 61 -9.29 2.82 1.85
C GLU A 61 -8.83 1.59 2.67
N HIS A 62 -8.31 0.56 1.99
CA HIS A 62 -7.85 -0.65 2.67
C HIS A 62 -6.59 -0.41 3.51
N LEU A 63 -5.69 0.46 3.07
CA LEU A 63 -4.56 0.93 3.88
C LEU A 63 -5.03 1.64 5.14
N ALA A 64 -6.05 2.50 5.05
CA ALA A 64 -6.64 3.15 6.22
C ALA A 64 -7.22 2.14 7.21
N TYR A 65 -7.85 1.06 6.73
CA TYR A 65 -8.32 -0.02 7.59
C TYR A 65 -7.20 -0.79 8.27
N GLU A 66 -6.10 -1.08 7.57
CA GLU A 66 -4.95 -1.78 8.15
C GLU A 66 -4.21 -0.94 9.18
N TYR A 67 -3.99 0.35 8.92
CA TYR A 67 -3.43 1.26 9.92
C TYR A 67 -4.35 1.41 11.14
N ALA A 68 -5.68 1.46 10.92
CA ALA A 68 -6.65 1.53 12.00
C ALA A 68 -6.62 0.29 12.90
N ARG A 69 -6.58 -0.91 12.33
CA ARG A 69 -6.47 -2.18 13.08
C ARG A 69 -5.23 -2.23 13.97
N ARG A 70 -4.18 -1.51 13.60
CA ARG A 70 -2.90 -1.43 14.31
C ARG A 70 -2.81 -0.24 15.26
N GLY A 71 -3.91 0.48 15.50
CA GLY A 71 -3.97 1.55 16.50
C GLY A 71 -3.33 2.87 16.08
N ALA A 72 -3.19 3.15 14.78
CA ALA A 72 -2.71 4.44 14.30
C ALA A 72 -3.79 5.53 14.39
N TYR A 73 -3.37 6.77 14.62
CA TYR A 73 -4.16 7.98 14.39
C TYR A 73 -4.15 8.31 12.91
N LEU A 74 -5.30 8.66 12.35
CA LEU A 74 -5.46 8.79 10.91
C LEU A 74 -5.96 10.17 10.50
N THR A 75 -5.41 10.74 9.44
CA THR A 75 -6.05 11.77 8.62
C THR A 75 -6.35 11.18 7.25
N LEU A 76 -7.62 11.14 6.89
CA LEU A 76 -8.08 10.63 5.60
C LEU A 76 -8.34 11.80 4.65
N VAL A 77 -7.65 11.79 3.51
CA VAL A 77 -7.72 12.86 2.50
C VAL A 77 -8.20 12.32 1.16
N ALA A 78 -9.24 12.94 0.59
CA ALA A 78 -9.73 12.74 -0.76
C ALA A 78 -10.74 13.83 -1.14
N ARG A 79 -11.14 13.87 -2.42
CA ARG A 79 -12.14 14.81 -2.94
C ARG A 79 -13.58 14.49 -2.51
N ARG A 80 -13.91 13.21 -2.31
CA ARG A 80 -15.26 12.72 -1.94
C ARG A 80 -15.43 12.58 -0.43
N GLU A 81 -15.91 13.63 0.21
CA GLU A 81 -16.02 13.71 1.66
C GLU A 81 -17.03 12.73 2.27
N ASP A 82 -18.16 12.51 1.59
CA ASP A 82 -19.19 11.52 1.96
C ASP A 82 -18.57 10.11 2.13
N ARG A 83 -17.72 9.71 1.18
CA ARG A 83 -17.00 8.44 1.22
C ARG A 83 -15.94 8.41 2.32
N LEU A 84 -15.19 9.50 2.51
CA LEU A 84 -14.22 9.59 3.61
C LEU A 84 -14.88 9.39 4.97
N ARG A 85 -16.07 9.97 5.20
CA ARG A 85 -16.80 9.81 6.46
C ARG A 85 -17.17 8.35 6.73
N LEU A 86 -17.55 7.60 5.69
CA LEU A 86 -17.82 6.15 5.81
C LEU A 86 -16.55 5.37 6.18
N VAL A 87 -15.44 5.65 5.50
CA VAL A 87 -14.14 5.02 5.79
C VAL A 87 -13.68 5.35 7.20
N ALA A 88 -13.76 6.62 7.62
CA ALA A 88 -13.38 7.07 8.96
C ALA A 88 -14.19 6.37 10.05
N ASN A 89 -15.51 6.26 9.88
CA ASN A 89 -16.36 5.53 10.82
C ASN A 89 -15.96 4.05 10.93
N ARG A 90 -15.54 3.43 9.82
CA ARG A 90 -15.04 2.05 9.85
C ARG A 90 -13.66 1.95 10.49
N CYS A 91 -12.73 2.87 10.22
CA CYS A 91 -11.43 2.95 10.87
C CYS A 91 -11.56 3.06 12.39
N ARG A 92 -12.44 3.93 12.90
CA ARG A 92 -12.71 4.03 14.35
C ARG A 92 -13.19 2.70 14.94
N ARG A 93 -14.14 2.02 14.27
CA ARG A 93 -14.59 0.68 14.69
C ARG A 93 -13.52 -0.40 14.63
N LEU A 94 -12.52 -0.25 13.77
CA LEU A 94 -11.43 -1.21 13.60
C LEU A 94 -10.30 -1.05 14.62
N GLY A 95 -10.26 0.05 15.38
CA GLY A 95 -9.28 0.26 16.44
C GLY A 95 -8.44 1.53 16.34
N SER A 96 -8.70 2.41 15.36
CA SER A 96 -8.02 3.70 15.31
C SER A 96 -8.46 4.58 16.49
N PRO A 97 -7.53 5.16 17.28
CA PRO A 97 -7.88 5.99 18.43
C PRO A 97 -8.62 7.28 18.05
N ASP A 98 -8.23 7.91 16.93
CA ASP A 98 -8.94 9.04 16.34
C ASP A 98 -8.67 9.13 14.84
N VAL A 99 -9.67 9.64 14.10
CA VAL A 99 -9.64 9.77 12.65
C VAL A 99 -10.15 11.17 12.25
N ALA A 100 -9.31 11.96 11.60
CA ALA A 100 -9.68 13.19 10.92
C ALA A 100 -10.13 12.91 9.48
N VAL A 101 -11.13 13.66 9.03
CA VAL A 101 -11.59 13.66 7.63
C VAL A 101 -11.30 15.04 7.08
N VAL A 102 -10.47 15.11 6.03
CA VAL A 102 -10.12 16.37 5.38
C VAL A 102 -10.40 16.24 3.90
N ARG A 103 -11.31 17.06 3.39
CA ARG A 103 -11.52 17.16 1.95
C ARG A 103 -10.34 17.90 1.34
N GLY A 104 -9.69 17.27 0.37
CA GLY A 104 -8.53 17.85 -0.29
C GLY A 104 -8.28 17.23 -1.67
N ASP A 105 -7.81 18.08 -2.57
CA ASP A 105 -7.22 17.72 -3.85
C ASP A 105 -5.70 17.81 -3.76
N VAL A 106 -5.01 16.73 -4.11
CA VAL A 106 -3.54 16.68 -4.05
C VAL A 106 -2.86 17.45 -5.18
N SER A 107 -3.60 17.83 -6.23
CA SER A 107 -3.10 18.69 -7.29
C SER A 107 -3.04 20.17 -6.87
N VAL A 108 -3.78 20.55 -5.82
CA VAL A 108 -3.88 21.92 -5.33
C VAL A 108 -2.93 22.09 -4.14
N ILE A 109 -1.96 22.98 -4.28
CA ILE A 109 -0.90 23.18 -3.28
C ILE A 109 -1.46 23.70 -1.95
N GLU A 110 -2.50 24.52 -1.98
CA GLU A 110 -3.20 25.03 -0.80
C GLU A 110 -3.90 23.92 -0.02
N ASP A 111 -4.50 22.95 -0.72
CA ASP A 111 -5.12 21.78 -0.10
C ASP A 111 -4.07 20.89 0.56
N CYS A 112 -2.93 20.69 -0.12
CA CYS A 112 -1.78 19.98 0.45
C CYS A 112 -1.28 20.60 1.75
N LYS A 113 -1.09 21.92 1.78
CA LYS A 113 -0.70 22.64 3.00
C LYS A 113 -1.75 22.48 4.10
N ARG A 114 -3.03 22.68 3.75
CA ARG A 114 -4.13 22.63 4.70
C ARG A 114 -4.24 21.28 5.41
N PHE A 115 -4.23 20.15 4.70
CA PHE A 115 -4.39 18.86 5.37
C PHE A 115 -3.17 18.48 6.24
N ILE A 116 -1.98 18.98 5.91
CA ILE A 116 -0.78 18.80 6.75
C ILE A 116 -0.93 19.62 8.03
N GLU A 117 -1.29 20.91 7.90
CA GLU A 117 -1.48 21.82 9.02
C GLU A 117 -2.61 21.35 9.96
N GLU A 118 -3.76 20.95 9.41
CA GLU A 118 -4.87 20.39 10.19
C GLU A 118 -4.46 19.11 10.93
N THR A 119 -3.66 18.24 10.30
CA THR A 119 -3.15 17.02 10.94
C THR A 119 -2.23 17.35 12.11
N ILE A 120 -1.26 18.25 11.90
CA ILE A 120 -0.31 18.66 12.94
C ILE A 120 -1.04 19.40 14.05
N SER A 121 -2.00 20.28 13.72
CA SER A 121 -2.81 20.99 14.71
C SER A 121 -3.63 20.04 15.57
N ARG A 122 -4.23 18.99 14.97
CA ARG A 122 -5.06 18.03 15.70
C ARG A 122 -4.27 17.02 16.52
N PHE A 123 -3.19 16.48 15.97
CA PHE A 123 -2.46 15.35 16.57
C PHE A 123 -1.07 15.71 17.10
N GLY A 124 -0.64 16.96 16.93
CA GLY A 124 0.65 17.49 17.40
C GLY A 124 1.87 17.05 16.58
N ARG A 125 1.71 16.11 15.64
CA ARG A 125 2.79 15.59 14.79
C ARG A 125 2.27 14.94 13.52
N LEU A 126 3.19 14.61 12.61
CA LEU A 126 2.98 13.74 11.47
C LEU A 126 4.13 12.72 11.42
N ASP A 127 3.81 11.43 11.52
CA ASP A 127 4.83 10.37 11.43
C ASP A 127 4.95 9.84 9.99
N HIS A 128 3.81 9.51 9.36
CA HIS A 128 3.77 8.91 8.02
C HIS A 128 2.86 9.71 7.07
N LEU A 129 3.34 9.94 5.85
CA LEU A 129 2.54 10.46 4.72
C LEU A 129 2.47 9.40 3.62
N VAL A 130 1.27 8.87 3.38
CA VAL A 130 1.01 7.92 2.31
C VAL A 130 0.42 8.67 1.11
N ASN A 131 1.28 8.96 0.13
CA ASN A 131 0.90 9.56 -1.15
C ASN A 131 0.29 8.49 -2.07
N ASN A 132 -0.97 8.12 -1.80
CA ASN A 132 -1.69 7.08 -2.54
C ASN A 132 -2.67 7.65 -3.58
N ALA A 133 -3.12 8.90 -3.45
CA ALA A 133 -3.98 9.52 -4.46
C ALA A 133 -3.34 9.44 -5.85
N GLY A 134 -4.09 8.90 -6.80
CA GLY A 134 -3.66 8.75 -8.18
C GLY A 134 -4.85 8.39 -9.07
N ILE A 135 -4.72 8.74 -10.34
CA ILE A 135 -5.66 8.39 -11.40
C ILE A 135 -4.86 7.77 -12.54
N ALA A 136 -5.49 6.83 -13.26
CA ALA A 136 -4.90 6.19 -14.42
C ALA A 136 -5.97 6.14 -15.51
N GLU A 137 -5.60 6.54 -16.71
CA GLU A 137 -6.43 6.42 -17.91
C GLU A 137 -5.78 5.39 -18.84
N ALA A 138 -6.57 4.40 -19.28
CA ALA A 138 -6.10 3.39 -20.22
C ALA A 138 -6.52 3.80 -21.62
N LYS A 139 -5.57 4.37 -22.37
CA LYS A 139 -5.76 4.83 -23.75
C LYS A 139 -4.49 4.56 -24.53
N PHE A 140 -4.62 4.24 -25.83
CA PHE A 140 -3.46 4.00 -26.68
C PHE A 140 -2.65 5.28 -26.85
N PHE A 141 -1.33 5.14 -26.99
CA PHE A 141 -0.44 6.29 -27.12
C PHE A 141 -0.80 7.14 -28.35
N GLU A 142 -1.18 6.49 -29.44
CA GLU A 142 -1.54 7.14 -30.71
C GLU A 142 -2.82 7.97 -30.63
N ASP A 143 -3.68 7.71 -29.64
CA ASP A 143 -4.93 8.43 -29.45
C ASP A 143 -4.74 9.75 -28.65
N TYR A 144 -3.53 10.03 -28.16
CA TYR A 144 -3.18 11.32 -27.56
C TYR A 144 -2.68 12.27 -28.65
N LEU A 145 -3.56 13.16 -29.10
CA LEU A 145 -3.26 14.08 -30.20
C LEU A 145 -2.47 15.30 -29.71
N GLN A 146 -2.61 15.65 -28.43
CA GLN A 146 -1.90 16.74 -27.78
C GLN A 146 -1.39 16.32 -26.40
N ILE A 147 -0.24 16.87 -25.99
CA ILE A 147 0.29 16.66 -24.63
C ILE A 147 -0.69 17.20 -23.56
N SER A 148 -1.51 18.18 -23.91
CA SER A 148 -2.57 18.66 -23.02
C SER A 148 -3.60 17.59 -22.66
N ASP A 149 -3.75 16.55 -23.48
CA ASP A 149 -4.72 15.47 -23.25
C ASP A 149 -4.32 14.58 -22.06
N VAL A 150 -3.06 14.58 -21.64
CA VAL A 150 -2.58 13.85 -20.44
C VAL A 150 -2.57 14.71 -19.17
N LEU A 151 -2.70 16.04 -19.28
CA LEU A 151 -2.68 16.94 -18.12
C LEU A 151 -3.78 16.67 -17.08
N PRO A 152 -5.01 16.26 -17.44
CA PRO A 152 -6.04 15.90 -16.46
C PRO A 152 -5.60 14.77 -15.53
N ILE A 153 -4.74 13.86 -16.00
CA ILE A 153 -4.20 12.74 -15.20
C ILE A 153 -3.21 13.26 -14.14
N MET A 154 -2.60 14.41 -14.36
CA MET A 154 -1.63 15.03 -13.46
C MET A 154 -2.24 16.04 -12.48
N VAL A 155 -3.45 16.58 -12.75
CA VAL A 155 -3.96 17.77 -12.02
C VAL A 155 -5.45 17.70 -11.60
N ASN A 156 -6.20 16.60 -11.79
CA ASN A 156 -7.62 16.54 -11.37
C ASN A 156 -7.92 15.81 -10.07
#